data_AF-A0A0L6JHF1-F1
#
_entry.id   AF-A0A0L6JHF1-F1
#
_cell.length_a   1.000
_cell.length_b   1.000
_cell.length_c   1.000
_cell.angle_alpha   90.00
_cell.angle_beta   90.00
_cell.angle_gamma   90.00
#
_symmetry.space_group_name_H-M   'P 1'
#
loop_
_entity.id
_entity.type
_entity.pdbx_description
1 polymer ?
#
loop_
_entity_poly.entity_id
_entity_poly.type
_entity_poly.pdbx_seq_one_letter_code
_entity_poly.pdbx_strand_id
1 'polypeptide(L)'
;MLLQGIKVGLAMTGSFCTIGKIVPEIEKLVSEGAEVFPILSNIVDEIDTRFGTAKDLKDKLKAITGKDPMTTIKEVEPIGPKGYLDVLVIAPCTGNTH
;
A
#
# COMPACT_ATOMS: atom_id res chain seq x y z
N MET A 1 -9.74 2.81 -19.01
CA MET A 1 -9.47 2.15 -17.73
C MET A 1 -8.97 0.75 -18.03
N LEU A 2 -7.64 0.60 -18.08
CA LEU A 2 -6.94 -0.66 -18.39
C LEU A 2 -6.96 -1.66 -17.23
N LEU A 3 -7.16 -1.19 -16.00
CA LEU A 3 -7.09 -2.00 -14.77
C LEU A 3 -8.46 -2.14 -14.09
N GLN A 4 -9.54 -1.92 -14.82
CA GLN A 4 -10.90 -1.95 -14.30
C GLN A 4 -11.19 -3.29 -13.59
N GLY A 5 -11.51 -3.22 -12.30
CA GLY A 5 -11.88 -4.38 -11.48
C GLY A 5 -10.70 -5.26 -11.03
N ILE A 6 -9.46 -4.90 -11.38
CA ILE A 6 -8.26 -5.59 -10.91
C ILE A 6 -8.00 -5.22 -9.45
N LYS A 7 -7.86 -6.22 -8.59
CA LYS A 7 -7.58 -6.08 -7.16
C LYS A 7 -6.09 -6.12 -6.91
N VAL A 8 -5.53 -4.97 -6.54
CA VAL A 8 -4.09 -4.76 -6.36
C VAL A 8 -3.78 -4.62 -4.88
N GLY A 9 -3.05 -5.56 -4.30
CA GLY A 9 -2.40 -5.34 -3.00
C GLY A 9 -1.17 -4.48 -3.20
N LEU A 10 -1.06 -3.38 -2.47
CA LEU A 10 0.12 -2.51 -2.52
C LEU A 10 0.80 -2.48 -1.15
N ALA A 11 1.86 -3.27 -1.02
CA ALA A 11 2.68 -3.36 0.18
C ALA A 11 3.84 -2.36 0.16
N MET A 12 4.00 -1.61 1.26
CA MET A 12 5.06 -0.61 1.42
C MET A 12 6.01 -0.97 2.57
N THR A 13 7.31 -0.87 2.26
CA THR A 13 8.40 -1.22 3.19
C THR A 13 9.27 -0.01 3.53
N GLY A 14 10.19 -0.18 4.48
CA GLY A 14 11.00 0.90 5.08
C GLY A 14 11.96 1.62 4.13
N SER A 15 11.48 2.54 3.31
CA SER A 15 12.30 3.49 2.54
C SER A 15 11.53 4.82 2.41
N PHE A 16 11.40 5.52 3.54
CA PHE A 16 10.51 6.68 3.71
C PHE A 16 10.74 7.80 2.69
N CYS A 17 11.99 8.05 2.29
CA CYS A 17 12.32 9.05 1.26
C CYS A 17 11.74 8.73 -0.13
N THR A 18 11.36 7.47 -0.37
CA THR A 18 10.77 7.02 -1.64
C THR A 18 9.26 6.83 -1.58
N ILE A 19 8.65 6.75 -0.40
CA ILE A 19 7.20 6.58 -0.25
C ILE A 19 6.45 7.70 -0.99
N GLY A 20 6.90 8.96 -0.84
CA GLY A 20 6.30 10.09 -1.54
C GLY A 20 6.30 9.98 -3.08
N LYS A 21 7.22 9.19 -3.66
CA LYS A 21 7.27 8.92 -5.10
C LYS A 21 6.32 7.80 -5.53
N ILE A 22 5.96 6.90 -4.62
CA ILE A 22 5.03 5.80 -4.90
C ILE A 22 3.59 6.31 -4.89
N VAL A 23 3.24 7.27 -4.03
CA VAL A 23 1.86 7.74 -3.89
C VAL A 23 1.21 8.18 -5.21
N PRO A 24 1.85 8.97 -6.09
CA PRO A 24 1.28 9.30 -7.40
C PRO A 24 1.02 8.09 -8.30
N GLU A 25 1.79 7.00 -8.16
CA GLU A 25 1.55 5.78 -8.91
C GLU A 25 0.31 5.04 -8.38
N ILE A 26 0.02 5.14 -7.07
CA ILE A 26 -1.23 4.62 -6.48
C ILE A 26 -2.44 5.34 -7.08
N GLU A 27 -2.37 6.67 -7.18
CA GLU A 27 -3.42 7.49 -7.78
C GLU A 27 -3.69 7.08 -9.23
N LYS A 28 -2.63 6.81 -10.00
CA LYS A 28 -2.77 6.31 -11.38
C LYS A 28 -3.46 4.95 -11.43
N LEU A 29 -3.07 4.00 -10.58
CA LEU A 29 -3.71 2.68 -10.52
C LEU A 29 -5.21 2.79 -10.26
N VAL A 30 -5.60 3.59 -9.26
CA VAL A 30 -7.02 3.85 -8.95
C VAL A 30 -7.72 4.55 -10.12
N SER A 31 -7.07 5.54 -10.76
CA SER A 31 -7.65 6.24 -11.91
C SER A 31 -7.86 5.35 -13.14
N GLU A 32 -7.08 4.27 -13.27
CA GLU A 32 -7.24 3.26 -14.31
C GLU A 32 -8.28 2.17 -13.96
N GLY A 33 -8.99 2.32 -12.83
CA GLY A 33 -10.09 1.46 -12.40
C GLY A 33 -9.68 0.31 -11.48
N ALA A 34 -8.43 0.30 -11.00
CA ALA A 34 -7.96 -0.73 -10.08
C ALA A 34 -8.53 -0.53 -8.67
N GLU A 35 -8.87 -1.64 -8.01
CA GLU A 35 -9.19 -1.67 -6.59
C GLU A 35 -7.90 -1.87 -5.80
N VAL A 36 -7.33 -0.79 -5.26
CA VAL A 36 -6.08 -0.86 -4.50
C VAL A 36 -6.35 -1.16 -3.02
N PHE A 37 -5.57 -2.09 -2.45
CA PHE A 37 -5.58 -2.51 -1.06
C PHE A 37 -4.21 -2.17 -0.43
N PRO A 38 -4.10 -1.06 0.31
CA PRO A 38 -2.83 -0.66 0.91
C PRO A 38 -2.43 -1.58 2.06
N ILE A 39 -1.16 -1.97 2.11
CA ILE A 39 -0.54 -2.80 3.15
C ILE A 39 0.73 -2.09 3.63
N LEU A 40 0.86 -1.90 4.95
CA LEU A 40 2.05 -1.28 5.54
C LEU A 40 2.82 -2.30 6.37
N SER A 41 4.14 -2.31 6.23
CA SER A 41 5.00 -2.93 7.25
C SER A 41 4.92 -2.16 8.56
N ASN A 42 5.13 -2.83 9.71
CA ASN A 42 5.08 -2.20 11.04
C ASN A 42 5.96 -0.94 11.13
N ILE A 43 7.16 -0.96 10.53
CA ILE A 43 8.05 0.20 10.49
C ILE A 43 7.40 1.40 9.81
N VAL A 44 6.68 1.20 8.71
CA VAL A 44 6.01 2.28 7.98
C VAL A 44 4.74 2.74 8.71
N ASP A 45 4.08 1.86 9.45
CA ASP A 45 2.88 2.16 10.23
C ASP A 45 3.17 2.95 11.53
N GLU A 46 4.35 2.76 12.13
CA GLU A 46 4.66 3.28 13.47
C GLU A 46 5.61 4.47 13.49
N ILE A 47 6.49 4.62 12.47
CA ILE A 47 7.61 5.56 12.55
C ILE A 47 7.31 6.86 11.80
N ASP A 48 7.32 7.96 12.54
CA ASP A 48 7.37 9.31 11.99
C ASP A 48 8.79 9.68 11.57
N THR A 49 8.92 10.35 10.43
CA THR A 49 10.21 10.78 9.91
C THR A 49 10.16 12.22 9.40
N ARG A 50 11.32 12.79 9.08
CA ARG A 50 11.39 14.09 8.37
C ARG A 50 10.70 14.09 6.99
N PHE A 51 10.33 12.93 6.45
CA PHE A 51 9.64 12.80 5.16
C PHE A 51 8.11 12.75 5.30
N GLY A 52 7.59 12.75 6.54
CA GLY A 52 6.16 12.69 6.83
C GLY A 52 5.87 11.80 8.05
N THR A 53 4.65 11.91 8.55
CA THR A 53 4.16 11.08 9.65
C THR A 53 3.46 9.83 9.11
N ALA A 54 3.45 8.76 9.91
CA ALA A 54 2.71 7.55 9.56
C ALA A 54 1.20 7.82 9.46
N LYS A 55 0.68 8.75 10.28
CA LYS A 55 -0.71 9.18 10.23
C LYS A 55 -1.06 9.84 8.90
N ASP A 56 -0.26 10.82 8.46
CA ASP A 56 -0.51 11.54 7.20
C ASP A 56 -0.47 10.58 6.02
N LEU A 57 0.43 9.60 6.05
CA LEU A 57 0.50 8.56 5.03
C LEU A 57 -0.79 7.70 5.01
N LYS A 58 -1.26 7.22 6.17
CA LYS A 58 -2.50 6.44 6.27
C LYS A 58 -3.71 7.21 5.77
N ASP A 59 -3.86 8.46 6.20
CA ASP A 59 -4.96 9.34 5.79
C ASP A 59 -4.93 9.58 4.27
N LYS A 60 -3.73 9.78 3.71
CA LYS A 60 -3.55 9.95 2.26
C LYS A 60 -3.91 8.68 1.48
N LEU A 61 -3.45 7.51 1.93
CA LEU A 61 -3.78 6.23 1.28
C LEU A 61 -5.27 5.94 1.33
N LYS A 62 -5.92 6.20 2.46
CA LYS A 62 -7.36 6.07 2.61
C LYS A 62 -8.12 7.00 1.67
N ALA A 63 -7.69 8.26 1.54
CA ALA A 63 -8.29 9.22 0.64
C ALA A 63 -8.18 8.79 -0.84
N ILE A 64 -7.06 8.21 -1.23
CA ILE A 64 -6.81 7.77 -2.62
C ILE A 64 -7.53 6.45 -2.93
N THR A 65 -7.43 5.47 -2.03
CA THR A 65 -7.88 4.09 -2.31
C THR A 65 -9.29 3.79 -1.81
N GLY A 66 -9.83 4.63 -0.93
CA GLY A 66 -11.08 4.38 -0.21
C GLY A 66 -10.98 3.27 0.85
N LYS A 67 -9.78 2.75 1.13
CA LYS A 67 -9.56 1.62 2.05
C LYS A 67 -8.55 1.98 3.12
N ASP A 68 -8.81 1.52 4.34
CA ASP A 68 -7.85 1.62 5.45
C ASP A 68 -6.66 0.69 5.17
N PRO A 69 -5.41 1.15 5.41
CA PRO A 69 -4.24 0.29 5.27
C PRO A 69 -4.27 -0.88 6.26
N MET A 70 -3.96 -2.07 5.77
CA MET A 70 -3.73 -3.25 6.61
C MET A 70 -2.32 -3.17 7.20
N THR A 71 -2.20 -3.31 8.51
CA THR A 71 -0.92 -3.11 9.21
C THR A 71 -0.55 -4.29 10.10
N THR A 72 -1.43 -5.28 10.25
CA THR A 72 -1.19 -6.47 11.06
C THR A 72 -1.21 -7.76 10.24
N ILE A 73 -0.48 -8.79 10.71
CA ILE A 73 -0.47 -10.12 10.10
C ILE A 73 -1.88 -10.72 10.00
N LYS A 74 -2.74 -10.47 11.01
CA LYS A 74 -4.11 -11.00 11.05
C LYS A 74 -4.99 -10.42 9.95
N GLU A 75 -4.76 -9.17 9.56
CA GLU A 75 -5.52 -8.52 8.48
C GLU A 75 -5.10 -9.03 7.11
N VAL A 76 -3.82 -9.36 6.92
CA VAL A 76 -3.27 -9.79 5.62
C VAL A 76 -3.34 -11.31 5.41
N GLU A 77 -3.35 -12.14 6.47
CA GLU A 77 -3.42 -13.60 6.37
C GLU A 77 -4.54 -14.10 5.44
N PRO A 78 -5.76 -13.54 5.47
CA PRO A 78 -6.85 -14.00 4.60
C PRO A 78 -6.60 -13.78 3.10
N ILE A 79 -5.66 -12.91 2.71
CA ILE A 79 -5.37 -12.60 1.29
C ILE A 79 -4.95 -13.86 0.53
N GLY A 80 -4.09 -14.69 1.13
CA GLY A 80 -3.55 -15.90 0.50
C GLY A 80 -4.62 -16.99 0.34
N PRO A 81 -5.18 -17.52 1.44
CA PRO A 81 -6.13 -18.64 1.39
C PRO A 81 -7.44 -18.31 0.67
N LYS A 82 -7.87 -17.04 0.68
CA LYS A 82 -9.12 -16.62 0.01
C LYS A 82 -8.92 -16.04 -1.38
N GLY A 83 -7.67 -15.92 -1.85
CA GLY A 83 -7.34 -15.45 -3.20
C GLY A 83 -7.94 -14.07 -3.51
N TYR A 84 -7.87 -13.13 -2.56
CA TYR A 84 -8.58 -11.86 -2.66
C TYR A 84 -7.98 -10.85 -3.65
N LEU A 85 -6.72 -11.03 -4.04
CA LEU A 85 -5.98 -10.12 -4.91
C LEU A 85 -5.63 -10.79 -6.23
N ASP A 86 -5.70 -10.03 -7.32
CA ASP A 86 -5.21 -10.45 -8.63
C ASP A 86 -3.69 -10.24 -8.74
N VAL A 87 -3.16 -9.24 -8.05
CA VAL A 87 -1.73 -8.93 -8.02
C VAL A 87 -1.32 -8.32 -6.67
N LEU A 88 -0.13 -8.68 -6.20
CA LEU A 88 0.55 -8.05 -5.06
C LEU A 88 1.80 -7.32 -5.56
N VAL A 89 1.86 -6.03 -5.28
CA VAL A 89 2.98 -5.15 -5.60
C VAL A 89 3.65 -4.74 -4.29
N ILE A 90 4.98 -4.84 -4.24
CA ILE A 90 5.78 -4.34 -3.12
C ILE A 90 6.62 -3.17 -3.60
N ALA A 91 6.31 -1.95 -3.16
CA ALA A 91 6.98 -0.74 -3.62
C ALA A 91 6.91 0.39 -2.56
N PRO A 92 8.04 0.90 -2.05
CA PRO A 92 9.39 0.37 -2.27
C PRO A 92 9.55 -1.00 -1.61
N CYS A 93 10.40 -1.85 -2.20
CA CYS A 93 10.84 -3.11 -1.61
C CYS A 93 12.29 -2.95 -1.14
N THR A 94 12.50 -2.87 0.17
CA THR A 94 13.85 -2.72 0.73
C THR A 94 14.58 -4.06 0.75
N GLY A 95 15.92 -4.03 0.80
CA GLY A 95 16.73 -5.26 0.78
C GLY A 95 16.44 -6.24 1.93
N ASN A 96 15.94 -5.77 3.07
CA ASN A 96 15.55 -6.63 4.20
C ASN A 96 14.21 -7.38 3.97
N THR A 97 13.44 -6.97 2.97
CA THR A 97 12.13 -7.58 2.66
C THR A 97 12.23 -8.67 1.58
N HIS A 98 13.37 -8.79 0.90
CA HIS A 98 13.60 -9.74 -0.18
C HIS A 98 13.98 -11.15 0.27
#